data_AF-A0A2V8V6A1-F1
#
_entry.id   AF-A0A2V8V6A1-F1
#
_cell.length_a   1.000
_cell.length_b   1.000
_cell.length_c   1.000
_cell.angle_alpha   90.00
_cell.angle_beta   90.00
_cell.angle_gamma   90.00
#
_symmetry.space_group_name_H-M   'P 1'
#
loop_
_entity.id
_entity.type
_entity.pdbx_description
1 polymer ?
#
loop_
_entity_poly.entity_id
_entity_poly.type
_entity_poly.pdbx_seq_one_letter_code
_entity_poly.pdbx_strand_id
1 'polypeptide(L)' 'MITTDSIREIQDKGYCVLSAHLPLRVIDDCRDSFWPVLLAHLKAHGHEPNRGSHRHFLPMRHRATRRSSFLTLTY' A
#
# COMPACT_ATOMS: atom_id res chain seq x y z
N MET A 1 -2.71 12.44 -19.77
CA MET A 1 -1.88 12.34 -20.98
C MET A 1 -0.43 12.28 -20.53
N ILE A 2 0.34 11.32 -21.03
CA ILE A 2 1.77 11.20 -20.71
C ILE A 2 2.51 12.34 -21.43
N THR A 3 3.25 13.13 -20.67
CA THR A 3 4.03 14.26 -21.22
C THR A 3 5.45 13.81 -21.56
N THR A 4 6.15 14.59 -22.38
CA THR A 4 7.57 14.37 -22.67
C THR A 4 8.44 14.39 -21.41
N ASP A 5 8.02 15.14 -20.38
CA ASP A 5 8.71 15.19 -19.09
C ASP A 5 8.53 13.89 -18.30
N SER A 6 7.33 13.30 -18.35
CA SER A 6 7.08 11.96 -17.77
C SER A 6 7.94 10.88 -18.44
N ILE A 7 8.13 10.97 -19.77
CA ILE A 7 8.99 10.03 -20.50
C ILE A 7 10.46 10.18 -20.07
N ARG A 8 10.95 11.41 -19.93
CA ARG A 8 12.30 11.68 -19.43
C ARG A 8 12.49 11.19 -18.01
N GLU A 9 11.51 11.37 -17.13
CA GLU A 9 11.60 10.89 -15.76
C GLU A 9 11.67 9.36 -15.67
N ILE A 10 10.90 8.65 -16.52
CA ILE A 10 10.98 7.19 -16.61
C ILE A 10 12.37 6.75 -17.08
N GLN A 11 12.95 7.42 -18.06
CA GLN A 11 14.29 7.09 -18.55
C GLN A 11 15.39 7.30 -17.50
N ASP A 12 15.27 8.36 -16.69
CA ASP A 12 16.27 8.72 -15.67
C ASP A 12 16.11 7.92 -14.37
N LYS A 13 14.87 7.73 -13.90
CA LYS A 13 14.57 7.15 -12.57
C LYS A 13 13.97 5.75 -12.62
N GLY A 14 13.57 5.27 -13.79
CA GLY A 14 12.86 4.00 -13.97
C GLY A 14 11.37 4.04 -13.62
N TYR A 15 10.84 5.18 -13.16
CA TYR A 15 9.42 5.39 -12.84
C TYR A 15 9.03 6.87 -13.01
N CYS A 16 7.73 7.15 -13.12
CA CYS A 16 7.18 8.50 -13.09
C CYS A 16 5.88 8.50 -12.28
N VAL A 17 5.64 9.56 -11.50
CA VAL A 17 4.42 9.73 -10.71
C VAL A 17 3.40 10.54 -11.51
N LEU A 18 2.27 9.93 -11.83
CA LEU A 18 1.18 10.61 -12.54
C LEU A 18 0.16 11.16 -11.53
N SER A 19 0.35 12.41 -11.11
CA SER A 19 -0.58 13.10 -10.21
C SER A 19 -1.87 13.49 -10.93
N ALA A 20 -3.02 13.34 -10.25
CA ALA A 20 -4.35 13.69 -10.75
C ALA A 20 -4.72 13.12 -12.13
N HIS A 21 -4.09 12.03 -12.55
CA HIS A 21 -4.31 11.46 -13.89
C HIS A 21 -5.67 10.77 -14.01
N LEU A 22 -6.19 10.23 -12.91
CA LEU A 22 -7.50 9.57 -12.89
C LEU A 22 -8.56 10.51 -12.31
N PRO A 23 -9.74 10.64 -12.96
CA PRO A 23 -10.87 11.34 -12.37
C PRO A 23 -11.26 10.69 -11.04
N LEU A 24 -11.62 11.51 -10.04
CA LEU A 24 -12.04 11.01 -8.72
C LEU A 24 -13.15 9.96 -8.81
N ARG A 25 -14.12 10.16 -9.71
CA ARG A 25 -15.21 9.19 -9.93
C ARG A 25 -14.71 7.80 -10.27
N VAL A 26 -13.70 7.69 -11.14
CA VAL A 26 -13.13 6.38 -11.52
C VAL A 26 -12.45 5.73 -10.31
N ILE A 27 -11.78 6.52 -9.46
CA ILE A 27 -11.12 6.02 -8.25
C ILE A 27 -12.17 5.48 -7.27
N ASP A 28 -13.26 6.22 -7.09
CA ASP A 28 -14.35 5.82 -6.18
C ASP A 28 -15.09 4.58 -6.71
N ASP A 29 -15.42 4.52 -8.01
CA ASP A 29 -16.05 3.35 -8.63
C ASP A 29 -15.18 2.08 -8.48
N CYS A 30 -13.85 2.21 -8.67
CA CYS A 30 -12.92 1.13 -8.45
C CYS A 30 -12.89 0.70 -6.98
N ARG A 31 -12.91 1.65 -6.04
CA ARG A 31 -12.92 1.37 -4.60
C ARG A 31 -14.17 0.58 -4.23
N ASP A 32 -15.33 1.04 -4.67
CA ASP A 32 -16.62 0.43 -4.37
C ASP A 32 -16.72 -0.98 -4.96
N SER A 33 -16.22 -1.17 -6.19
CA SER A 33 -16.17 -2.47 -6.86
C SER A 33 -15.21 -3.45 -6.17
N PHE A 34 -14.08 -2.97 -5.67
CA PHE A 34 -13.08 -3.80 -5.01
C PHE A 34 -13.46 -4.16 -3.57
N TRP A 35 -14.19 -3.28 -2.89
CA TRP A 35 -14.54 -3.42 -1.48
C TRP A 35 -15.13 -4.79 -1.09
N PRO A 36 -16.16 -5.34 -1.77
CA PRO A 36 -16.71 -6.64 -1.40
C PRO A 36 -15.70 -7.79 -1.56
N VAL A 37 -14.81 -7.71 -2.56
CA VAL A 37 -13.75 -8.72 -2.78
C VAL A 37 -12.75 -8.69 -1.63
N LEU A 38 -12.34 -7.48 -1.22
CA LEU A 38 -11.45 -7.31 -0.08
C LEU A 38 -12.07 -7.85 1.22
N LEU A 39 -13.34 -7.53 1.48
CA LEU A 39 -14.04 -8.05 2.66
C LEU A 39 -14.14 -9.58 2.68
N ALA A 40 -14.44 -10.19 1.53
CA ALA A 40 -14.48 -11.64 1.41
C ALA A 40 -13.09 -12.25 1.67
N HIS A 41 -12.04 -11.64 1.13
CA HIS A 41 -10.66 -12.07 1.35
C HIS A 41 -10.27 -11.98 2.84
N LEU A 42 -10.52 -10.85 3.49
CA LEU A 42 -10.22 -10.64 4.91
C LEU A 42 -10.99 -11.60 5.82
N LYS A 43 -12.26 -11.90 5.50
CA LYS A 43 -13.04 -12.88 6.25
C LYS A 43 -12.46 -14.29 6.10
N ALA A 44 -12.05 -14.67 4.90
CA ALA A 44 -11.49 -16.00 4.63
C ALA A 44 -10.08 -16.18 5.22
N HIS A 45 -9.25 -15.13 5.21
CA HIS A 45 -7.82 -15.20 5.54
C HIS A 45 -7.46 -14.45 6.83
N GLY A 46 -8.45 -14.02 7.63
CA GLY A 46 -8.19 -13.27 8.87
C GLY A 46 -7.43 -14.07 9.94
N HIS A 47 -7.41 -15.39 9.81
CA HIS A 47 -6.63 -16.30 10.66
C HIS A 47 -5.17 -16.44 10.18
N GLU A 48 -4.87 -16.02 8.94
CA GLU A 48 -3.53 -16.05 8.42
C GLU A 48 -2.75 -14.84 8.95
N PRO A 49 -1.45 -15.01 9.25
CA PRO A 49 -0.62 -13.87 9.59
C PRO A 49 -0.66 -12.88 8.43
N ASN A 50 -0.96 -11.61 8.72
CA ASN A 50 -1.04 -10.48 7.77
C ASN A 50 0.21 -10.27 6.87
N ARG A 51 1.26 -11.08 7.03
CA ARG A 51 2.28 -11.22 5.99
C ARG A 51 2.67 -12.70 5.89
N GLY A 52 2.70 -13.20 4.65
CA GLY A 52 2.99 -14.59 4.31
C GLY A 52 4.36 -15.11 4.77
N SER A 53 4.64 -16.37 4.44
CA SER A 53 5.76 -17.16 4.97
C SER A 53 7.17 -16.59 4.69
N HIS A 54 7.34 -15.74 3.68
CA HIS A 54 8.64 -15.20 3.27
C HIS A 54 8.77 -13.70 3.58
N ARG A 55 9.11 -13.34 4.82
CA ARG A 55 9.44 -11.95 5.16
C ARG A 55 10.94 -11.71 5.04
N HIS A 56 11.32 -10.75 4.19
CA HIS A 56 12.49 -9.92 4.48
C HIS A 56 12.10 -8.96 5.61
N PHE A 57 12.85 -9.00 6.71
CA PHE A 57 12.74 -7.99 7.77
C PHE A 57 13.15 -6.65 7.16
N LEU A 58 12.22 -5.69 7.07
CA LEU A 58 12.59 -4.30 6.90
C LEU A 58 12.96 -3.79 8.30
N PRO A 59 14.26 -3.60 8.62
CA PRO A 59 14.62 -2.99 9.88
C PRO A 59 14.01 -1.59 9.92
N MET A 60 13.01 -1.40 10.77
CA MET A 60 12.64 -0.06 11.21
C MET A 60 13.89 0.51 11.89
N ARG A 61 14.46 1.58 11.33
CA ARG A 61 15.49 2.35 12.02
C ARG A 61 14.87 2.85 13.32
N HIS A 62 15.30 2.29 14.43
CA HIS A 62 14.85 2.69 15.76
C HIS A 62 15.34 4.11 15.98
N ARG A 63 14.45 5.11 15.88
CA ARG A 63 14.69 6.37 16.59
C ARG A 63 14.36 6.06 18.05
N ALA A 64 15.40 5.73 18.81
CA ALA A 64 15.30 5.49 20.25
C ALA A 64 14.81 6.77 20.94
N THR A 65 13.49 6.91 21.03
CA THR A 65 12.85 7.83 21.96
C THR A 65 12.09 6.95 22.92
N ARG A 66 12.56 6.94 24.17
CA ARG A 66 12.22 5.99 25.23
C ARG A 66 10.70 5.84 25.42
N ARG A 67 10.33 4.59 25.71
CA ARG A 67 9.01 4.06 26.14
C ARG A 67 8.00 3.92 25.00
N SER A 68 8.06 2.80 24.31
CA SER A 68 6.85 2.21 23.72
C SER A 68 6.61 0.87 24.40
N SER A 69 5.68 0.88 25.34
CA SER A 69 4.99 -0.29 25.85
C SER A 69 4.60 -1.19 24.69
N PHE A 70 4.83 -2.49 24.83
CA PHE A 70 4.27 -3.51 23.96
C PHE A 70 2.75 -3.39 24.03
N LEU A 71 2.13 -2.77 23.02
CA LEU A 71 0.71 -2.91 22.76
C LEU A 71 0.55 -4.12 21.84
N THR A 72 0.48 -5.28 22.48
CA THR A 72 -0.15 -6.46 21.89
C THR A 72 -1.63 -6.10 21.72
N LEU A 73 -2.06 -5.79 20.50
CA LEU A 73 -3.48 -5.82 20.16
C LEU A 73 -3.88 -7.30 20.05
N THR A 74 -4.23 -7.88 21.20
CA THR A 74 -5.18 -8.99 21.25
C THR A 74 -6.54 -8.45 20.82
N TYR A 75 -7.09 -9.02 19.75
CA TYR A 75 -8.54 -9.03 19.49
C TYR A 75 -9.19 -10.09 20.39
#